data_AF-A0A4U9TZC7-F1
#
_entry.id   AF-A0A4U9TZC7-F1
#
_cell.length_a   1.000
_cell.length_b   1.000
_cell.length_c   1.000
_cell.angle_alpha   90.00
_cell.angle_beta   90.00
_cell.angle_gamma   90.00
#
_symmetry.space_group_name_H-M   'P 1'
#
loop_
_entity.id
_entity.type
_entity.pdbx_description
1 polymer ?
#
loop_
_entity_poly.entity_id
_entity_poly.type
_entity_poly.pdbx_seq_one_letter_code
_entity_poly.pdbx_strand_id
1 'polypeptide(L)'
;MPIMTMRIIGRILFFCAGWFLLSSVALAAADYQQLSDDIQSRLDKTSQFYQQQQIAEARSEVQMAYFEVFENLEGPIRINISAQKSYQMEAAFGEIRKMIGDGKPQAEVDAKIAWLKNELNGVLPVLSGGHKLTAEQQHGAYDNEQIAPYWQQSFKTIDDLLAEAVGLYQSNSYAEASKKVQQAQYDGFKNSEMETSLRQNRSSQQAGDINRQFSELIKLSGEPDQMNEVGYRVTTLLQDLEDLLPGLPTTRDDQVVAATPDVNDAALDADWQKVTNDIDKAVNAAIAQYASGDAKGAMMAIQDAYFDLFEASGMENKIGSRDSAFKTRIEGYFTRIVSQIKAGQPLDTVKEQSQALQTDLAAAVEMLGTGGQTNWSLLIYSLLIIVARRPGSLADRRGYRRVSGEKQSSRQTAAHSPVGVCRATGQRDHRRDFPVAVL
;
A
#
# COMPACT_ATOMS: atom_id res chain seq x y z
N MET A 1 69.75 44.61 12.02
CA MET A 1 69.94 43.39 11.20
C MET A 1 69.35 42.21 11.95
N PRO A 2 68.22 41.64 11.50
CA PRO A 2 68.07 40.20 11.66
C PRO A 2 67.42 39.58 10.41
N ILE A 3 68.22 38.85 9.65
CA ILE A 3 67.84 38.01 8.50
C ILE A 3 67.20 36.68 8.98
N MET A 4 66.76 36.62 10.23
CA MET A 4 66.44 35.38 10.94
C MET A 4 64.95 35.17 11.23
N THR A 5 64.06 36.05 10.77
CA THR A 5 62.60 35.92 10.94
C THR A 5 61.87 35.38 9.70
N MET A 6 62.52 35.34 8.53
CA MET A 6 61.85 34.99 7.25
C MET A 6 61.95 33.51 6.84
N ARG A 7 62.58 32.64 7.64
CA ARG A 7 62.70 31.19 7.34
C ARG A 7 61.72 30.29 8.11
N ILE A 8 60.92 30.84 9.02
CA ILE A 8 59.95 30.08 9.81
C ILE A 8 58.52 30.22 9.23
N ILE A 9 58.20 31.35 8.59
CA ILE A 9 56.87 31.58 7.99
C ILE A 9 56.67 30.77 6.70
N GLY A 10 57.74 30.54 5.91
CA GLY A 10 57.67 29.73 4.68
C GLY A 10 57.51 28.21 4.90
N ARG A 11 57.81 27.70 6.11
CA ARG A 11 57.68 26.27 6.44
C ARG A 11 56.33 25.92 7.07
N ILE A 12 55.62 26.89 7.64
CA ILE A 12 54.26 26.70 8.15
C ILE A 12 53.22 26.80 7.03
N LEU A 13 53.47 27.65 6.01
CA LEU A 13 52.56 27.75 4.86
C LEU A 13 52.61 26.52 3.92
N PHE A 14 53.67 25.71 3.98
CA PHE A 14 53.78 24.47 3.21
C PHE A 14 53.15 23.25 3.91
N PHE A 15 52.81 23.36 5.20
CA PHE A 15 52.16 22.28 5.95
C PHE A 15 50.63 22.40 6.02
N CYS A 16 50.06 23.58 5.69
CA CYS A 16 48.60 23.75 5.61
C CYS A 16 48.03 23.53 4.19
N ALA A 17 48.85 23.60 3.14
CA ALA A 17 48.41 23.35 1.76
C ALA A 17 48.41 21.86 1.38
N GLY A 18 49.09 21.00 2.14
CA GLY A 18 49.15 19.55 1.90
C GLY A 18 48.04 18.72 2.55
N TRP A 19 47.26 19.31 3.48
CA TRP A 19 46.21 18.58 4.22
C TRP A 19 44.82 18.69 3.59
N PHE A 20 44.63 19.57 2.60
CA PHE A 20 43.34 19.74 1.92
C PHE A 20 43.14 18.88 0.67
N LEU A 21 44.07 17.93 0.38
CA LEU A 21 43.99 17.05 -0.79
C LEU A 21 43.63 15.59 -0.48
N LEU A 22 43.13 15.30 0.73
CA LEU A 22 42.76 13.95 1.15
C LEU A 22 41.39 13.95 1.84
N SER A 23 40.33 14.30 1.11
CA SER A 23 38.94 13.94 1.44
C SER A 23 38.03 14.11 0.22
N SER A 24 38.47 13.63 -0.95
CA SER A 24 37.52 13.20 -1.97
C SER A 24 37.11 11.78 -1.58
N VAL A 25 36.08 11.64 -0.74
CA VAL A 25 35.32 10.39 -0.73
C VAL A 25 34.69 10.34 -2.11
N ALA A 26 35.35 9.66 -3.05
CA ALA A 26 34.66 9.17 -4.22
C ALA A 26 33.55 8.26 -3.66
N LEU A 27 32.30 8.72 -3.72
CA LEU A 27 31.17 7.80 -3.68
C LEU A 27 31.44 6.79 -4.80
N ALA A 28 31.79 5.56 -4.44
CA ALA A 28 31.82 4.48 -5.41
C ALA A 28 30.42 4.44 -6.02
N ALA A 29 30.31 4.75 -7.31
CA ALA A 29 29.10 4.43 -8.04
C ALA A 29 28.88 2.93 -7.85
N ALA A 30 27.71 2.53 -7.35
CA ALA A 30 27.38 1.11 -7.27
C ALA A 30 27.54 0.52 -8.67
N ASP A 31 28.36 -0.53 -8.80
CA ASP A 31 28.53 -1.22 -10.07
C ASP A 31 27.29 -2.08 -10.32
N TYR A 32 26.24 -1.45 -10.85
CA TYR A 32 24.96 -2.10 -11.11
C TYR A 32 25.12 -3.27 -12.06
N GLN A 33 26.10 -3.21 -12.99
CA GLN A 33 26.42 -4.32 -13.88
C GLN A 33 26.89 -5.53 -13.07
N GLN A 34 27.82 -5.33 -12.14
CA GLN A 34 28.32 -6.41 -11.28
C GLN A 34 27.19 -7.04 -10.43
N LEU A 35 26.31 -6.22 -9.86
CA LEU A 35 25.16 -6.70 -9.09
C LEU A 35 24.20 -7.53 -9.97
N SER A 36 23.92 -7.05 -11.18
CA SER A 36 23.07 -7.77 -12.14
C SER A 36 23.69 -9.10 -12.57
N ASP A 37 24.99 -9.11 -12.88
CA ASP A 37 25.71 -10.33 -13.29
C ASP A 37 25.71 -11.40 -12.18
N ASP A 38 25.87 -10.99 -10.91
CA ASP A 38 25.79 -11.92 -9.76
C ASP A 38 24.38 -12.52 -9.62
N ILE A 39 23.33 -11.69 -9.71
CA ILE A 39 21.94 -12.19 -9.67
C ILE A 39 21.69 -13.18 -10.81
N GLN A 40 22.09 -12.84 -12.04
CA GLN A 40 21.90 -13.70 -13.21
C GLN A 40 22.63 -15.05 -13.04
N SER A 41 23.84 -15.05 -12.50
CA SER A 41 24.61 -16.26 -12.20
C SER A 41 23.92 -17.16 -11.16
N ARG A 42 23.34 -16.55 -10.12
CA ARG A 42 22.59 -17.29 -9.09
C ARG A 42 21.29 -17.86 -9.65
N LEU A 43 20.58 -17.12 -10.48
CA LEU A 43 19.38 -17.61 -11.17
C LEU A 43 19.71 -18.80 -12.11
N ASP A 44 20.85 -18.76 -12.79
CA ASP A 44 21.31 -19.90 -13.61
C ASP A 44 21.60 -21.13 -12.73
N LYS A 45 22.20 -20.94 -11.56
CA LYS A 45 22.40 -22.02 -10.57
C LYS A 45 21.08 -22.54 -10.00
N THR A 46 20.11 -21.67 -9.73
CA THR A 46 18.76 -22.07 -9.31
C THR A 46 18.16 -23.06 -10.31
N SER A 47 18.21 -22.72 -11.61
CA SER A 47 17.72 -23.60 -12.68
C SER A 47 18.48 -24.94 -12.71
N GLN A 48 19.80 -24.92 -12.55
CA GLN A 48 20.63 -26.14 -12.50
C GLN A 48 20.32 -27.04 -11.30
N PHE A 49 20.17 -26.47 -10.10
CA PHE A 49 19.78 -27.24 -8.92
C PHE A 49 18.40 -27.85 -9.10
N TYR A 50 17.46 -27.10 -9.68
CA TYR A 50 16.12 -27.60 -9.93
C TYR A 50 16.12 -28.77 -10.93
N GLN A 51 16.91 -28.67 -12.01
CA GLN A 51 17.10 -29.73 -12.99
C GLN A 51 17.68 -31.01 -12.37
N GLN A 52 18.55 -30.87 -11.37
CA GLN A 52 19.17 -31.97 -10.62
C GLN A 52 18.26 -32.52 -9.50
N GLN A 53 17.01 -32.03 -9.40
CA GLN A 53 16.05 -32.35 -8.33
C GLN A 53 16.53 -31.95 -6.91
N GLN A 54 17.47 -31.01 -6.83
CA GLN A 54 17.97 -30.42 -5.59
C GLN A 54 17.07 -29.24 -5.18
N ILE A 55 15.84 -29.56 -4.76
CA ILE A 55 14.77 -28.58 -4.53
C ILE A 55 15.14 -27.56 -3.43
N ALA A 56 15.74 -28.03 -2.33
CA ALA A 56 16.10 -27.17 -1.20
C ALA A 56 17.20 -26.18 -1.60
N GLU A 57 18.19 -26.64 -2.34
CA GLU A 57 19.29 -25.83 -2.86
C GLU A 57 18.80 -24.83 -3.90
N ALA A 58 17.90 -25.23 -4.80
CA ALA A 58 17.29 -24.33 -5.77
C ALA A 58 16.50 -23.20 -5.09
N ARG A 59 15.65 -23.54 -4.11
CA ARG A 59 14.90 -22.54 -3.30
C ARG A 59 15.83 -21.62 -2.53
N SER A 60 16.91 -22.15 -1.95
CA SER A 60 17.89 -21.34 -1.23
C SER A 60 18.62 -20.39 -2.18
N GLU A 61 19.09 -20.87 -3.33
CA GLU A 61 19.89 -20.06 -4.26
C GLU A 61 19.11 -18.83 -4.79
N VAL A 62 17.84 -19.02 -5.19
CA VAL A 62 17.00 -17.90 -5.68
C VAL A 62 16.70 -16.90 -4.57
N GLN A 63 16.52 -17.39 -3.35
CA GLN A 63 16.32 -16.53 -2.18
C GLN A 63 17.57 -15.74 -1.82
N MET A 64 18.75 -16.35 -1.92
CA MET A 64 20.02 -15.64 -1.70
C MET A 64 20.29 -14.62 -2.80
N ALA A 65 19.91 -14.89 -4.05
CA ALA A 65 19.97 -13.91 -5.13
C ALA A 65 19.17 -12.64 -4.81
N TYR A 66 18.02 -12.81 -4.15
CA TYR A 66 17.22 -11.70 -3.63
C TYR A 66 17.91 -10.98 -2.45
N PHE A 67 18.07 -11.66 -1.30
CA PHE A 67 18.49 -11.02 -0.04
C PHE A 67 19.96 -10.56 0.00
N GLU A 68 20.87 -11.19 -0.76
CA GLU A 68 22.29 -10.78 -0.75
C GLU A 68 22.61 -9.72 -1.80
N VAL A 69 21.87 -9.72 -2.92
CA VAL A 69 22.26 -8.95 -4.10
C VAL A 69 21.17 -8.00 -4.58
N PHE A 70 19.97 -8.51 -4.89
CA PHE A 70 18.89 -7.69 -5.46
C PHE A 70 18.40 -6.56 -4.52
N GLU A 71 18.44 -6.75 -3.20
CA GLU A 71 18.10 -5.69 -2.23
C GLU A 71 18.90 -4.40 -2.48
N ASN A 72 20.14 -4.52 -2.99
CA ASN A 72 21.00 -3.37 -3.33
C ASN A 72 20.60 -2.68 -4.64
N LEU A 73 19.79 -3.33 -5.49
CA LEU A 73 19.21 -2.78 -6.71
C LEU A 73 17.80 -2.23 -6.52
N GLU A 74 17.07 -2.67 -5.48
CA GLU A 74 15.70 -2.19 -5.21
C GLU A 74 15.65 -0.67 -5.10
N GLY A 75 16.42 -0.07 -4.20
CA GLY A 75 16.45 1.38 -4.03
C GLY A 75 16.72 2.13 -5.35
N PRO A 76 17.81 1.81 -6.07
CA PRO A 76 18.10 2.38 -7.38
C PRO A 76 16.99 2.19 -8.43
N ILE A 77 16.37 1.01 -8.52
CA ILE A 77 15.27 0.72 -9.45
C ILE A 77 14.03 1.55 -9.06
N ARG A 78 13.69 1.61 -7.78
CA ARG A 78 12.57 2.42 -7.26
C ARG A 78 12.74 3.90 -7.60
N ILE A 79 13.96 4.41 -7.46
CA ILE A 79 14.29 5.83 -7.67
C ILE A 79 14.35 6.19 -9.16
N ASN A 80 14.98 5.34 -9.98
CA ASN A 80 15.30 5.69 -11.36
C ASN A 80 14.29 5.15 -12.38
N ILE A 81 13.45 4.18 -12.00
CA ILE A 81 12.48 3.53 -12.88
C ILE A 81 11.09 3.62 -12.27
N SER A 82 10.73 2.73 -11.35
CA SER A 82 9.50 2.84 -10.56
C SER A 82 9.49 1.86 -9.40
N ALA A 83 8.70 2.18 -8.37
CA ALA A 83 8.46 1.27 -7.26
C ALA A 83 7.75 -0.02 -7.73
N GLN A 84 6.81 0.09 -8.66
CA GLN A 84 6.16 -1.05 -9.30
C GLN A 84 7.17 -1.96 -10.02
N LYS A 85 8.13 -1.42 -10.78
CA LYS A 85 9.16 -2.23 -11.44
C LYS A 85 10.02 -2.98 -10.43
N SER A 86 10.43 -2.30 -9.36
CA SER A 86 11.18 -2.95 -8.26
C SER A 86 10.37 -4.08 -7.63
N TYR A 87 9.09 -3.83 -7.33
CA TYR A 87 8.19 -4.82 -6.75
C TYR A 87 7.94 -6.00 -7.69
N GLN A 88 7.70 -5.77 -8.99
CA GLN A 88 7.51 -6.84 -9.98
C GLN A 88 8.74 -7.75 -10.05
N MET A 89 9.94 -7.16 -10.02
CA MET A 89 11.19 -7.91 -10.03
C MET A 89 11.44 -8.64 -8.71
N GLU A 90 11.15 -8.01 -7.55
CA GLU A 90 11.18 -8.62 -6.22
C GLU A 90 10.23 -9.83 -6.15
N ALA A 91 8.97 -9.65 -6.52
CA ALA A 91 7.94 -10.69 -6.50
C ALA A 91 8.32 -11.89 -7.36
N ALA A 92 9.04 -11.68 -8.47
CA ALA A 92 9.48 -12.77 -9.33
C ALA A 92 10.44 -13.75 -8.63
N PHE A 93 11.26 -13.30 -7.68
CA PHE A 93 12.09 -14.23 -6.87
C PHE A 93 11.21 -15.15 -6.01
N GLY A 94 10.19 -14.59 -5.36
CA GLY A 94 9.20 -15.34 -4.59
C GLY A 94 8.42 -16.33 -5.46
N GLU A 95 7.98 -15.89 -6.64
CA GLU A 95 7.26 -16.72 -7.60
C GLU A 95 8.12 -17.90 -8.10
N ILE A 96 9.37 -17.65 -8.50
CA ILE A 96 10.32 -18.72 -8.90
C ILE A 96 10.50 -19.72 -7.76
N ARG A 97 10.72 -19.24 -6.54
CA ARG A 97 10.88 -20.10 -5.35
C ARG A 97 9.64 -20.95 -5.08
N LYS A 98 8.44 -20.35 -5.23
CA LYS A 98 7.16 -21.04 -5.09
C LYS A 98 6.97 -22.09 -6.17
N MET A 99 7.20 -21.75 -7.44
CA MET A 99 7.12 -22.68 -8.57
C MET A 99 8.01 -23.91 -8.38
N ILE A 100 9.22 -23.71 -7.85
CA ILE A 100 10.14 -24.80 -7.49
C ILE A 100 9.57 -25.68 -6.38
N GLY A 101 8.99 -25.08 -5.32
CA GLY A 101 8.35 -25.83 -4.23
C GLY A 101 7.11 -26.62 -4.68
N ASP A 102 6.34 -26.04 -5.59
CA ASP A 102 5.15 -26.63 -6.18
C ASP A 102 5.48 -27.73 -7.22
N GLY A 103 6.77 -27.91 -7.56
CA GLY A 103 7.19 -28.91 -8.54
C GLY A 103 6.74 -28.60 -9.97
N LYS A 104 6.63 -27.31 -10.34
CA LYS A 104 6.24 -26.88 -11.69
C LYS A 104 7.23 -27.40 -12.76
N PRO A 105 6.79 -27.63 -14.01
CA PRO A 105 7.70 -28.07 -15.07
C PRO A 105 8.95 -27.18 -15.19
N GLN A 106 10.13 -27.80 -15.40
CA GLN A 106 11.41 -27.11 -15.56
C GLN A 106 11.31 -25.92 -16.55
N ALA A 107 10.63 -26.14 -17.68
CA ALA A 107 10.45 -25.12 -18.71
C ALA A 107 9.67 -23.87 -18.21
N GLU A 108 8.71 -24.04 -17.29
CA GLU A 108 7.97 -22.91 -16.71
C GLU A 108 8.86 -22.11 -15.75
N VAL A 109 9.65 -22.81 -14.91
CA VAL A 109 10.61 -22.18 -13.99
C VAL A 109 11.68 -21.42 -14.78
N ASP A 110 12.24 -22.05 -15.81
CA ASP A 110 13.24 -21.44 -16.69
C ASP A 110 12.69 -20.23 -17.45
N ALA A 111 11.41 -20.26 -17.85
CA ALA A 111 10.77 -19.13 -18.49
C ALA A 111 10.67 -17.93 -17.54
N LYS A 112 10.30 -18.15 -16.27
CA LYS A 112 10.24 -17.07 -15.26
C LYS A 112 11.62 -16.53 -14.91
N ILE A 113 12.62 -17.40 -14.78
CA ILE A 113 14.03 -17.02 -14.61
C ILE A 113 14.50 -16.17 -15.79
N ALA A 114 14.28 -16.62 -17.03
CA ALA A 114 14.67 -15.90 -18.22
C ALA A 114 13.99 -14.52 -18.32
N TRP A 115 12.71 -14.43 -17.96
CA TRP A 115 12.00 -13.17 -17.83
C TRP A 115 12.70 -12.23 -16.84
N LEU A 116 13.01 -12.69 -15.62
CA LEU A 116 13.68 -11.86 -14.61
C LEU A 116 15.08 -11.40 -15.06
N LYS A 117 15.84 -12.27 -15.75
CA LYS A 117 17.13 -11.89 -16.36
C LYS A 117 16.97 -10.80 -17.42
N ASN A 118 15.93 -10.87 -18.25
CA ASN A 118 15.63 -9.83 -19.23
C ASN A 118 15.26 -8.51 -18.56
N GLU A 119 14.49 -8.55 -17.47
CA GLU A 119 14.14 -7.36 -16.69
C GLU A 119 15.38 -6.70 -16.09
N LEU A 120 16.29 -7.50 -15.52
CA LEU A 120 17.60 -7.03 -15.01
C LEU A 120 18.42 -6.34 -16.12
N ASN A 121 18.46 -6.91 -17.32
CA ASN A 121 19.13 -6.30 -18.46
C ASN A 121 18.43 -5.02 -18.94
N GLY A 122 17.10 -4.95 -18.84
CA GLY A 122 16.32 -3.79 -19.22
C GLY A 122 16.49 -2.59 -18.29
N VAL A 123 16.70 -2.83 -16.99
CA VAL A 123 16.88 -1.74 -16.01
C VAL A 123 18.30 -1.15 -16.04
N LEU A 124 19.31 -1.95 -16.38
CA LEU A 124 20.73 -1.56 -16.32
C LEU A 124 21.08 -0.27 -17.07
N PRO A 125 20.62 -0.03 -18.32
CA PRO A 125 20.90 1.22 -19.03
C PRO A 125 20.35 2.46 -18.31
N VAL A 126 19.22 2.32 -17.60
CA VAL A 126 18.59 3.43 -16.87
C VAL A 126 19.33 3.68 -15.55
N LEU A 127 19.74 2.62 -14.86
CA LEU A 127 20.50 2.71 -13.62
C LEU A 127 21.92 3.28 -13.84
N SER A 128 22.61 2.84 -14.89
CA SER A 128 23.97 3.29 -15.25
C SER A 128 23.97 4.65 -15.95
N GLY A 129 22.85 5.04 -16.57
CA GLY A 129 22.74 6.23 -17.39
C GLY A 129 22.53 7.54 -16.62
N GLY A 130 22.08 7.49 -15.36
CA GLY A 130 21.83 8.67 -14.53
C GLY A 130 20.87 9.66 -15.17
N HIS A 131 19.58 9.55 -14.84
CA HIS A 131 18.48 10.42 -15.30
C HIS A 131 18.25 10.45 -16.82
N LYS A 132 17.40 9.53 -17.29
CA LYS A 132 16.51 9.80 -18.42
C LYS A 132 15.15 9.19 -18.15
N LEU A 133 14.28 9.98 -17.52
CA LEU A 133 12.85 9.67 -17.43
C LEU A 133 12.25 9.93 -18.81
N THR A 134 12.22 8.90 -19.65
CA THR A 134 11.29 8.87 -20.78
C THR A 134 10.01 8.23 -20.28
N ALA A 135 9.00 9.06 -20.02
CA ALA A 135 7.64 8.70 -19.64
C ALA A 135 6.85 8.02 -20.79
N GLU A 136 7.52 7.32 -21.70
CA GLU A 136 6.84 6.55 -22.74
C GLU A 136 6.71 5.10 -22.25
N GLN A 137 5.49 4.74 -21.86
CA GLN A 137 4.96 3.39 -21.59
C GLN A 137 5.33 2.74 -20.24
N GLN A 138 4.87 3.29 -19.10
CA GLN A 138 5.18 2.71 -17.78
C GLN A 138 4.00 2.44 -16.83
N HIS A 139 2.73 2.59 -17.25
CA HIS A 139 1.58 2.33 -16.37
C HIS A 139 0.65 1.25 -16.93
N GLY A 140 0.33 0.24 -16.11
CA GLY A 140 -0.61 -0.84 -16.46
C GLY A 140 -2.06 -0.36 -16.51
N ALA A 141 -2.34 0.82 -15.96
CA ALA A 141 -3.64 1.46 -15.94
C ALA A 141 -4.26 1.68 -17.34
N TYR A 142 -3.44 1.84 -18.39
CA TYR A 142 -3.92 2.19 -19.73
C TYR A 142 -4.71 1.08 -20.43
N ASP A 143 -4.34 -0.17 -20.16
CA ASP A 143 -4.92 -1.34 -20.82
C ASP A 143 -5.65 -2.25 -19.81
N ASN A 144 -5.81 -1.80 -18.56
CA ASN A 144 -6.48 -2.57 -17.51
C ASN A 144 -8.00 -2.52 -17.70
N GLU A 145 -8.58 -3.62 -18.17
CA GLU A 145 -10.03 -3.78 -18.40
C GLU A 145 -10.88 -3.62 -17.13
N GLN A 146 -10.28 -3.73 -15.94
CA GLN A 146 -10.97 -3.51 -14.66
C GLN A 146 -11.10 -2.03 -14.33
N ILE A 147 -10.40 -1.14 -15.04
CA ILE A 147 -10.48 0.30 -14.86
C ILE A 147 -11.44 0.85 -15.92
N ALA A 148 -12.43 1.63 -15.47
CA ALA A 148 -13.35 2.28 -16.40
C ALA A 148 -12.57 3.18 -17.39
N PRO A 149 -12.87 3.17 -18.69
CA PRO A 149 -12.14 3.97 -19.69
C PRO A 149 -12.06 5.46 -19.34
N TYR A 150 -13.10 6.00 -18.69
CA TYR A 150 -13.09 7.36 -18.17
C TYR A 150 -11.96 7.60 -17.16
N TRP A 151 -11.73 6.66 -16.24
CA TRP A 151 -10.65 6.73 -15.26
C TRP A 151 -9.28 6.50 -15.89
N GLN A 152 -9.16 5.65 -16.90
CA GLN A 152 -7.92 5.50 -17.67
C GLN A 152 -7.50 6.84 -18.31
N GLN A 153 -8.45 7.55 -18.93
CA GLN A 153 -8.18 8.87 -19.53
C GLN A 153 -7.84 9.94 -18.49
N SER A 154 -8.52 9.89 -17.34
CA SER A 154 -8.25 10.79 -16.22
C SER A 154 -6.86 10.55 -15.63
N PHE A 155 -6.49 9.29 -15.43
CA PHE A 155 -5.16 8.87 -14.98
C PHE A 155 -4.08 9.30 -15.97
N LYS A 156 -4.29 9.09 -17.27
CA LYS A 156 -3.37 9.55 -18.32
C LYS A 156 -3.12 11.06 -18.24
N THR A 157 -4.17 11.84 -17.97
CA THR A 157 -4.04 13.30 -17.82
C THR A 157 -3.16 13.66 -16.61
N ILE A 158 -3.28 12.92 -15.51
CA ILE A 158 -2.40 13.09 -14.33
C ILE A 158 -0.96 12.73 -14.71
N ASP A 159 -0.74 11.56 -15.31
CA ASP A 159 0.60 11.08 -15.69
C ASP A 159 1.31 12.06 -16.63
N ASP A 160 0.67 12.45 -17.74
CA ASP A 160 1.24 13.38 -18.71
C ASP A 160 1.68 14.71 -18.03
N LEU A 161 0.83 15.27 -17.16
CA LEU A 161 1.11 16.53 -16.46
C LEU A 161 2.21 16.38 -15.40
N LEU A 162 2.28 15.25 -14.70
CA LEU A 162 3.36 14.98 -13.74
C LEU A 162 4.69 14.73 -14.44
N ALA A 163 4.70 14.05 -15.59
CA ALA A 163 5.89 13.89 -16.42
C ALA A 163 6.40 15.25 -16.93
N GLU A 164 5.50 16.13 -17.39
CA GLU A 164 5.84 17.52 -17.73
C GLU A 164 6.41 18.29 -16.53
N ALA A 165 5.83 18.12 -15.34
CA ALA A 165 6.32 18.75 -14.11
C ALA A 165 7.77 18.36 -13.81
N VAL A 166 8.09 17.07 -13.95
CA VAL A 166 9.45 16.56 -13.75
C VAL A 166 10.43 17.11 -14.79
N GLY A 167 10.05 17.18 -16.07
CA GLY A 167 10.89 17.78 -17.12
C GLY A 167 11.17 19.27 -16.88
N LEU A 168 10.17 20.02 -16.41
CA LEU A 168 10.34 21.42 -16.01
C LEU A 168 11.23 21.57 -14.78
N TYR A 169 11.08 20.67 -13.81
CA TYR A 169 11.90 20.65 -12.60
C TYR A 169 13.39 20.41 -12.94
N GLN A 170 13.68 19.44 -13.82
CA GLN A 170 15.03 19.18 -14.33
C GLN A 170 15.65 20.39 -15.04
N SER A 171 14.81 21.22 -15.65
CA SER A 171 15.19 22.46 -16.32
C SER A 171 15.30 23.65 -15.37
N ASN A 172 15.31 23.42 -14.04
CA ASN A 172 15.30 24.43 -12.98
C ASN A 172 14.09 25.37 -13.02
N SER A 173 13.00 24.97 -13.69
CA SER A 173 11.76 25.75 -13.83
C SER A 173 10.75 25.40 -12.74
N TYR A 174 11.14 25.57 -11.47
CA TYR A 174 10.42 25.09 -10.29
C TYR A 174 8.98 25.62 -10.16
N ALA A 175 8.77 26.91 -10.44
CA ALA A 175 7.43 27.49 -10.39
C ALA A 175 6.49 26.88 -11.44
N GLU A 176 7.01 26.54 -12.62
CA GLU A 176 6.24 25.90 -13.68
C GLU A 176 6.01 24.42 -13.39
N ALA A 177 7.00 23.73 -12.81
CA ALA A 177 6.86 22.36 -12.31
C ALA A 177 5.74 22.26 -11.27
N SER A 178 5.75 23.13 -10.25
CA SER A 178 4.71 23.20 -9.23
C SER A 178 3.32 23.48 -9.81
N LYS A 179 3.24 24.37 -10.81
CA LYS A 179 2.00 24.64 -11.55
C LYS A 179 1.49 23.41 -12.30
N LYS A 180 2.36 22.60 -12.90
CA LYS A 180 1.97 21.36 -13.59
C LYS A 180 1.43 20.30 -12.62
N VAL A 181 2.05 20.13 -11.45
CA VAL A 181 1.52 19.25 -10.39
C VAL A 181 0.13 19.74 -9.93
N GLN A 182 -0.03 21.06 -9.78
CA GLN A 182 -1.33 21.64 -9.46
C GLN A 182 -2.37 21.34 -10.55
N GLN A 183 -2.01 21.48 -11.83
CA GLN A 183 -2.90 21.12 -12.95
C GLN A 183 -3.28 19.63 -12.90
N ALA A 184 -2.35 18.73 -12.63
CA ALA A 184 -2.63 17.30 -12.48
C ALA A 184 -3.68 17.04 -11.37
N GLN A 185 -3.54 17.71 -10.21
CA GLN A 185 -4.51 17.61 -9.12
C GLN A 185 -5.91 18.09 -9.52
N TYR A 186 -6.02 19.19 -10.25
CA TYR A 186 -7.32 19.74 -10.60
C TYR A 186 -7.93 19.03 -11.80
N ASP A 187 -7.23 18.93 -12.91
CA ASP A 187 -7.79 18.46 -14.18
C ASP A 187 -8.01 16.95 -14.17
N GLY A 188 -7.05 16.19 -13.64
CA GLY A 188 -7.09 14.73 -13.65
C GLY A 188 -7.70 14.10 -12.39
N PHE A 189 -7.73 14.77 -11.24
CA PHE A 189 -8.20 14.17 -9.99
C PHE A 189 -9.49 14.81 -9.41
N LYS A 190 -9.56 16.15 -9.33
CA LYS A 190 -10.72 16.84 -8.73
C LYS A 190 -11.85 17.08 -9.71
N ASN A 191 -11.55 17.68 -10.86
CA ASN A 191 -12.53 18.08 -11.88
C ASN A 191 -13.09 16.87 -12.64
N SER A 192 -12.35 15.76 -12.66
CA SER A 192 -12.82 14.47 -13.16
C SER A 192 -13.81 13.77 -12.23
N GLU A 193 -14.05 14.32 -11.02
CA GLU A 193 -14.85 13.69 -9.96
C GLU A 193 -14.25 12.36 -9.42
N MET A 194 -12.99 12.03 -9.76
CA MET A 194 -12.30 10.85 -9.24
C MET A 194 -12.18 10.90 -7.71
N GLU A 195 -11.83 12.07 -7.14
CA GLU A 195 -11.83 12.26 -5.68
C GLU A 195 -13.19 11.91 -5.06
N THR A 196 -14.28 12.36 -5.68
CA THR A 196 -15.65 12.11 -5.21
C THR A 196 -15.96 10.62 -5.25
N SER A 197 -15.64 9.93 -6.35
CA SER A 197 -15.85 8.48 -6.45
C SER A 197 -15.02 7.72 -5.42
N LEU A 198 -13.76 8.08 -5.21
CA LEU A 198 -12.90 7.47 -4.18
C LEU A 198 -13.46 7.66 -2.77
N ARG A 199 -13.95 8.87 -2.44
CA ARG A 199 -14.56 9.13 -1.12
C ARG A 199 -15.78 8.25 -0.85
N GLN A 200 -16.59 8.01 -1.88
CA GLN A 200 -17.84 7.26 -1.79
C GLN A 200 -17.63 5.75 -1.84
N ASN A 201 -16.67 5.27 -2.64
CA ASN A 201 -16.55 3.86 -3.01
C ASN A 201 -15.26 3.18 -2.52
N ARG A 202 -14.34 3.93 -1.92
CA ARG A 202 -13.12 3.41 -1.28
C ARG A 202 -13.08 3.83 0.19
N SER A 203 -12.71 5.08 0.44
CA SER A 203 -12.85 5.72 1.76
C SER A 203 -12.54 7.21 1.68
N SER A 204 -13.09 7.98 2.63
CA SER A 204 -12.70 9.39 2.80
C SER A 204 -11.23 9.59 3.17
N GLN A 205 -10.62 8.57 3.79
CA GLN A 205 -9.20 8.57 4.17
C GLN A 205 -8.32 8.44 2.93
N GLN A 206 -8.55 7.45 2.06
CA GLN A 206 -7.76 7.24 0.84
C GLN A 206 -7.82 8.44 -0.11
N ALA A 207 -9.01 9.03 -0.31
CA ALA A 207 -9.13 10.26 -1.09
C ALA A 207 -8.45 11.47 -0.43
N GLY A 208 -8.39 11.50 0.90
CA GLY A 208 -7.62 12.48 1.67
C GLY A 208 -6.11 12.29 1.53
N ASP A 209 -5.64 11.04 1.45
CA ASP A 209 -4.23 10.68 1.29
C ASP A 209 -3.70 11.10 -0.08
N ILE A 210 -4.44 10.82 -1.16
CA ILE A 210 -4.10 11.32 -2.50
C ILE A 210 -4.03 12.86 -2.53
N ASN A 211 -4.99 13.55 -1.90
CA ASN A 211 -4.96 15.01 -1.80
C ASN A 211 -3.73 15.55 -1.05
N ARG A 212 -3.31 14.84 -0.01
CA ARG A 212 -2.10 15.18 0.76
C ARG A 212 -0.85 15.01 -0.10
N GLN A 213 -0.74 13.90 -0.83
CA GLN A 213 0.38 13.64 -1.73
C GLN A 213 0.50 14.73 -2.81
N PHE A 214 -0.60 15.10 -3.47
CA PHE A 214 -0.59 16.25 -4.39
C PHE A 214 -0.13 17.54 -3.69
N SER A 215 -0.62 17.83 -2.48
CA SER A 215 -0.25 19.05 -1.75
C SER A 215 1.24 19.09 -1.39
N GLU A 216 1.79 17.96 -0.95
CA GLU A 216 3.22 17.81 -0.66
C GLU A 216 4.06 17.94 -1.93
N LEU A 217 3.63 17.32 -3.03
CA LEU A 217 4.32 17.37 -4.31
C LEU A 217 4.29 18.77 -4.93
N ILE A 218 3.18 19.51 -4.83
CA ILE A 218 3.09 20.93 -5.25
C ILE A 218 4.12 21.77 -4.51
N LYS A 219 4.27 21.58 -3.20
CA LYS A 219 5.25 22.32 -2.40
C LYS A 219 6.68 21.97 -2.83
N LEU A 220 7.00 20.67 -2.86
CA LEU A 220 8.36 20.19 -3.14
C LEU A 220 8.83 20.54 -4.56
N SER A 221 7.95 20.46 -5.55
CA SER A 221 8.27 20.83 -6.93
C SER A 221 8.56 22.33 -7.12
N GLY A 222 8.19 23.17 -6.15
CA GLY A 222 8.52 24.60 -6.14
C GLY A 222 9.84 24.94 -5.46
N GLU A 223 10.50 23.98 -4.79
CA GLU A 223 11.75 24.18 -4.07
C GLU A 223 12.94 23.59 -4.86
N PRO A 224 14.11 24.23 -4.90
CA PRO A 224 15.29 23.67 -5.55
C PRO A 224 15.88 22.46 -4.79
N ASP A 225 16.74 21.69 -5.46
CA ASP A 225 17.50 20.58 -4.88
C ASP A 225 16.66 19.42 -4.30
N GLN A 226 15.42 19.26 -4.75
CA GLN A 226 14.47 18.19 -4.38
C GLN A 226 14.22 17.17 -5.51
N MET A 227 15.07 17.10 -6.53
CA MET A 227 14.82 16.28 -7.75
C MET A 227 14.46 14.82 -7.43
N ASN A 228 15.22 14.19 -6.53
CA ASN A 228 14.97 12.80 -6.13
C ASN A 228 13.63 12.64 -5.40
N GLU A 229 13.28 13.59 -4.52
CA GLU A 229 12.03 13.58 -3.77
C GLU A 229 10.82 13.85 -4.66
N VAL A 230 10.95 14.77 -5.63
CA VAL A 230 9.92 15.07 -6.62
C VAL A 230 9.65 13.85 -7.49
N GLY A 231 10.70 13.21 -8.02
CA GLY A 231 10.56 11.98 -8.81
C GLY A 231 9.94 10.84 -8.00
N TYR A 232 10.42 10.60 -6.78
CA TYR A 232 9.86 9.58 -5.89
C TYR A 232 8.36 9.78 -5.64
N ARG A 233 7.94 11.00 -5.32
CA ARG A 233 6.56 11.33 -4.98
C ARG A 233 5.61 11.32 -6.18
N VAL A 234 6.10 11.65 -7.37
CA VAL A 234 5.34 11.44 -8.62
C VAL A 234 5.03 9.96 -8.81
N THR A 235 6.04 9.11 -8.68
CA THR A 235 5.89 7.65 -8.83
C THR A 235 4.92 7.07 -7.79
N THR A 236 5.07 7.44 -6.50
CA THR A 236 4.16 6.98 -5.45
C THR A 236 2.72 7.43 -5.70
N LEU A 237 2.51 8.68 -6.09
CA LEU A 237 1.18 9.21 -6.38
C LEU A 237 0.49 8.48 -7.53
N LEU A 238 1.22 8.20 -8.62
CA LEU A 238 0.69 7.48 -9.77
C LEU A 238 0.37 6.02 -9.40
N GLN A 239 1.23 5.37 -8.62
CA GLN A 239 0.97 4.00 -8.15
C GLN A 239 -0.26 3.93 -7.23
N ASP A 240 -0.32 4.80 -6.23
CA ASP A 240 -1.44 4.82 -5.28
C ASP A 240 -2.77 5.14 -5.98
N LEU A 241 -2.73 5.96 -7.04
CA LEU A 241 -3.90 6.16 -7.89
C LEU A 241 -4.25 4.89 -8.67
N GLU A 242 -3.29 4.28 -9.38
CA GLU A 242 -3.49 3.06 -10.17
C GLU A 242 -4.11 1.93 -9.34
N ASP A 243 -3.69 1.75 -8.10
CA ASP A 243 -4.22 0.71 -7.19
C ASP A 243 -5.67 0.96 -6.76
N LEU A 244 -6.11 2.22 -6.75
CA LEU A 244 -7.46 2.59 -6.32
C LEU A 244 -8.51 2.52 -7.44
N LEU A 245 -8.08 2.53 -8.70
CA LEU A 245 -8.94 2.64 -9.88
C LEU A 245 -9.71 1.38 -10.30
N PRO A 246 -9.18 0.15 -10.17
CA PRO A 246 -9.89 -1.06 -10.57
C PRO A 246 -11.25 -1.18 -9.87
N GLY A 247 -12.32 -1.35 -10.65
CA GLY A 247 -13.70 -1.45 -10.14
C GLY A 247 -14.23 -0.17 -9.49
N LEU A 248 -13.63 1.00 -9.76
CA LEU A 248 -14.14 2.28 -9.26
C LEU A 248 -15.28 2.76 -10.15
N PRO A 249 -16.51 2.95 -9.65
CA PRO A 249 -17.61 3.41 -10.49
C PRO A 249 -17.43 4.88 -10.90
N THR A 250 -17.95 5.26 -12.06
CA THR A 250 -18.04 6.67 -12.47
C THR A 250 -19.15 7.39 -11.70
N THR A 251 -19.09 8.72 -11.63
CA THR A 251 -20.03 9.55 -10.84
C THR A 251 -21.26 10.00 -11.63
N ARG A 252 -21.23 9.84 -12.97
CA ARG A 252 -22.36 10.19 -13.85
C ARG A 252 -22.66 9.12 -14.89
N ASP A 253 -23.93 9.05 -15.30
CA ASP A 253 -24.45 8.10 -16.29
C ASP A 253 -23.88 8.32 -17.70
N ASP A 254 -23.48 9.54 -18.04
CA ASP A 254 -22.86 9.92 -19.32
C ASP A 254 -21.35 9.61 -19.39
N GLN A 255 -20.74 9.24 -18.25
CA GLN A 255 -19.35 8.77 -18.15
C GLN A 255 -19.22 7.24 -18.29
N VAL A 256 -20.34 6.52 -18.48
CA VAL A 256 -20.38 5.06 -18.56
C VAL A 256 -20.16 4.61 -20.01
N VAL A 257 -18.97 4.10 -20.31
CA VAL A 257 -18.78 3.15 -21.41
C VAL A 257 -18.12 1.91 -20.81
N ALA A 258 -18.87 0.81 -20.84
CA ALA A 258 -18.83 -0.27 -19.87
C ALA A 258 -17.57 -1.15 -19.87
N ALA A 259 -17.21 -1.63 -18.67
CA ALA A 259 -16.86 -3.04 -18.46
C ALA A 259 -18.00 -3.66 -17.63
N THR A 260 -18.60 -4.72 -18.13
CA THR A 260 -19.66 -5.49 -17.46
C THR A 260 -19.16 -6.15 -16.18
N PRO A 261 -20.02 -6.33 -15.18
CA PRO A 261 -19.65 -6.99 -13.94
C PRO A 261 -19.50 -8.48 -14.18
N ASP A 262 -18.30 -9.00 -14.00
CA ASP A 262 -18.12 -10.41 -13.63
C ASP A 262 -17.18 -10.46 -12.43
N VAL A 263 -17.70 -10.02 -11.28
CA VAL A 263 -17.14 -10.44 -10.00
C VAL A 263 -17.97 -11.63 -9.59
N ASN A 264 -17.45 -12.82 -9.92
CA ASN A 264 -17.57 -13.93 -9.00
C ASN A 264 -17.03 -13.45 -7.66
N ASP A 265 -17.94 -12.96 -6.82
CA ASP A 265 -17.84 -13.03 -5.37
C ASP A 265 -17.80 -14.52 -4.99
N ALA A 266 -16.71 -15.17 -5.34
CA ALA A 266 -16.18 -16.20 -4.48
C ALA A 266 -15.60 -15.44 -3.28
N ALA A 267 -16.49 -15.05 -2.38
CA ALA A 267 -16.18 -15.15 -0.97
C ALA A 267 -15.69 -16.58 -0.74
N LEU A 268 -14.39 -16.80 -0.95
CA LEU A 268 -13.70 -17.79 -0.16
C LEU A 268 -13.82 -17.22 1.25
N ASP A 269 -14.79 -17.75 2.00
CA ASP A 269 -14.70 -17.85 3.44
C ASP A 269 -13.37 -18.55 3.73
N ALA A 270 -12.27 -17.80 3.64
CA ALA A 270 -10.97 -18.29 4.00
C ALA A 270 -11.08 -18.60 5.48
N ASP A 271 -10.84 -19.86 5.82
CA ASP A 271 -10.78 -20.30 7.20
C ASP A 271 -9.54 -19.66 7.83
N TRP A 272 -9.70 -18.43 8.33
CA TRP A 272 -8.62 -17.64 8.93
C TRP A 272 -8.01 -18.39 10.12
N GLN A 273 -8.80 -19.20 10.81
CA GLN A 273 -8.31 -20.07 11.87
C GLN A 273 -7.34 -21.12 11.31
N LYS A 274 -7.68 -21.76 10.18
CA LYS A 274 -6.78 -22.69 9.50
C LYS A 274 -5.49 -22.01 9.04
N VAL A 275 -5.57 -20.82 8.43
CA VAL A 275 -4.39 -20.05 7.98
C VAL A 275 -3.46 -19.76 9.16
N THR A 276 -3.98 -19.23 10.26
CA THR A 276 -3.20 -18.98 11.48
C THR A 276 -2.58 -20.27 12.04
N ASN A 277 -3.33 -21.37 12.09
CA ASN A 277 -2.80 -22.66 12.55
C ASN A 277 -1.65 -23.17 11.65
N ASP A 278 -1.75 -22.99 10.33
CA ASP A 278 -0.72 -23.37 9.37
C ASP A 278 0.55 -22.52 9.56
N ILE A 279 0.40 -21.20 9.77
CA ILE A 279 1.50 -20.28 10.10
C ILE A 279 2.17 -20.71 11.42
N ASP A 280 1.39 -20.95 12.46
CA ASP A 280 1.91 -21.35 13.77
C ASP A 280 2.71 -22.65 13.69
N LYS A 281 2.22 -23.62 12.91
CA LYS A 281 2.92 -24.88 12.68
C LYS A 281 4.25 -24.64 11.94
N ALA A 282 4.25 -23.83 10.89
CA ALA A 282 5.45 -23.52 10.11
C ALA A 282 6.50 -22.78 10.95
N VAL A 283 6.08 -21.77 11.72
CA VAL A 283 6.95 -20.99 12.61
C VAL A 283 7.54 -21.88 13.71
N ASN A 284 6.72 -22.72 14.36
CA ASN A 284 7.22 -23.64 15.39
C ASN A 284 8.20 -24.68 14.81
N ALA A 285 7.96 -25.17 13.58
CA ALA A 285 8.89 -26.07 12.90
C ALA A 285 10.23 -25.38 12.60
N ALA A 286 10.20 -24.13 12.14
CA ALA A 286 11.40 -23.33 11.92
C ALA A 286 12.19 -23.10 13.22
N ILE A 287 11.52 -22.84 14.34
CA ILE A 287 12.16 -22.69 15.65
C ILE A 287 12.78 -24.00 16.14
N ALA A 288 12.14 -25.14 15.87
CA ALA A 288 12.72 -26.46 16.16
C ALA A 288 13.97 -26.73 15.30
N GLN A 289 13.96 -26.31 14.03
CA GLN A 289 15.11 -26.37 13.14
C GLN A 289 16.26 -25.48 13.66
N TYR A 290 15.94 -24.28 14.16
CA TYR A 290 16.92 -23.42 14.81
C TYR A 290 17.53 -24.09 16.05
N ALA A 291 16.70 -24.72 16.90
CA ALA A 291 17.15 -25.46 18.07
C ALA A 291 18.08 -26.64 17.74
N SER A 292 17.95 -27.20 16.53
CA SER A 292 18.83 -28.26 16.01
C SER A 292 20.17 -27.74 15.45
N GLY A 293 20.39 -26.42 15.45
CA GLY A 293 21.60 -25.76 14.97
C GLY A 293 21.52 -25.24 13.53
N ASP A 294 20.42 -25.47 12.82
CA ASP A 294 20.23 -24.99 11.45
C ASP A 294 19.56 -23.61 11.43
N ALA A 295 20.34 -22.59 11.77
CA ALA A 295 19.88 -21.20 11.77
C ALA A 295 19.50 -20.69 10.37
N LYS A 296 20.23 -21.12 9.33
CA LYS A 296 19.96 -20.68 7.95
C LYS A 296 18.62 -21.22 7.47
N GLY A 297 18.40 -22.53 7.60
CA GLY A 297 17.14 -23.16 7.21
C GLY A 297 15.96 -22.66 8.05
N ALA A 298 16.15 -22.40 9.34
CA ALA A 298 15.13 -21.79 10.19
C ALA A 298 14.71 -20.39 9.72
N MET A 299 15.66 -19.50 9.39
CA MET A 299 15.32 -18.18 8.84
C MET A 299 14.53 -18.30 7.54
N MET A 300 14.96 -19.19 6.65
CA MET A 300 14.26 -19.45 5.38
C MET A 300 12.83 -19.92 5.59
N ALA A 301 12.61 -20.80 6.58
CA ALA A 301 11.30 -21.34 6.93
C ALA A 301 10.36 -20.29 7.58
N ILE A 302 10.91 -19.33 8.35
CA ILE A 302 10.13 -18.19 8.86
C ILE A 302 9.70 -17.26 7.72
N GLN A 303 10.59 -17.01 6.76
CA GLN A 303 10.26 -16.21 5.58
C GLN A 303 9.24 -16.94 4.69
N ASP A 304 9.35 -18.27 4.54
CA ASP A 304 8.31 -19.09 3.88
C ASP A 304 6.95 -18.94 4.57
N ALA A 305 6.90 -18.99 5.90
CA ALA A 305 5.64 -18.81 6.63
C ALA A 305 5.01 -17.42 6.40
N TYR A 306 5.83 -16.38 6.20
CA TYR A 306 5.35 -15.05 5.83
C TYR A 306 4.76 -15.04 4.42
N PHE A 307 5.57 -15.35 3.40
CA PHE A 307 5.16 -15.21 2.00
C PHE A 307 4.11 -16.24 1.58
N ASP A 308 4.32 -17.52 1.91
CA ASP A 308 3.52 -18.63 1.38
C ASP A 308 2.19 -18.82 2.15
N LEU A 309 2.10 -18.33 3.39
CA LEU A 309 0.91 -18.52 4.24
C LEU A 309 0.25 -17.20 4.65
N PHE A 310 0.99 -16.19 5.12
CA PHE A 310 0.41 -14.94 5.60
C PHE A 310 0.02 -13.99 4.46
N GLU A 311 0.94 -13.71 3.53
CA GLU A 311 0.71 -12.85 2.37
C GLU A 311 -0.15 -13.56 1.32
N ALA A 312 0.24 -14.76 0.90
CA ALA A 312 -0.45 -15.49 -0.17
C ALA A 312 -1.90 -15.90 0.15
N SER A 313 -2.27 -16.01 1.43
CA SER A 313 -3.67 -16.25 1.83
C SER A 313 -4.56 -15.01 1.72
N GLY A 314 -3.97 -13.82 1.54
CA GLY A 314 -4.65 -12.54 1.59
C GLY A 314 -5.01 -12.08 3.01
N MET A 315 -4.62 -12.83 4.06
CA MET A 315 -4.83 -12.44 5.46
C MET A 315 -4.15 -11.09 5.76
N GLU A 316 -2.91 -10.90 5.30
CA GLU A 316 -2.16 -9.65 5.40
C GLU A 316 -3.01 -8.44 4.92
N ASN A 317 -3.54 -8.54 3.70
CA ASN A 317 -4.35 -7.49 3.08
C ASN A 317 -5.66 -7.26 3.82
N LYS A 318 -6.32 -8.33 4.28
CA LYS A 318 -7.57 -8.22 5.05
C LYS A 318 -7.35 -7.57 6.41
N ILE A 319 -6.25 -7.88 7.10
CA ILE A 319 -5.87 -7.20 8.35
C ILE A 319 -5.55 -5.74 8.05
N GLY A 320 -4.71 -5.46 7.05
CA GLY A 320 -4.32 -4.10 6.66
C GLY A 320 -5.48 -3.18 6.33
N SER A 321 -6.52 -3.73 5.68
CA SER A 321 -7.73 -2.99 5.35
C SER A 321 -8.57 -2.59 6.58
N ARG A 322 -8.41 -3.29 7.71
CA ARG A 322 -9.15 -3.04 8.97
C ARG A 322 -8.30 -2.26 9.97
N ASP A 323 -7.03 -2.62 10.10
CA ASP A 323 -6.06 -2.00 11.00
C ASP A 323 -4.63 -2.15 10.43
N SER A 324 -4.15 -1.09 9.77
CA SER A 324 -2.82 -1.06 9.15
C SER A 324 -1.69 -1.07 10.19
N ALA A 325 -1.89 -0.48 11.37
CA ALA A 325 -0.89 -0.49 12.44
C ALA A 325 -0.75 -1.90 13.04
N PHE A 326 -1.86 -2.65 13.09
CA PHE A 326 -1.86 -4.03 13.53
C PHE A 326 -1.19 -4.96 12.50
N LYS A 327 -1.45 -4.76 11.20
CA LYS A 327 -0.70 -5.44 10.11
C LYS A 327 0.81 -5.25 10.28
N THR A 328 1.28 -4.00 10.40
CA THR A 328 2.71 -3.70 10.55
C THR A 328 3.31 -4.34 11.80
N ARG A 329 2.54 -4.44 12.89
CA ARG A 329 2.99 -5.14 14.10
C ARG A 329 3.23 -6.62 13.83
N ILE A 330 2.31 -7.29 13.13
CA ILE A 330 2.40 -8.71 12.78
C ILE A 330 3.60 -8.98 11.87
N GLU A 331 3.77 -8.19 10.80
CA GLU A 331 4.95 -8.22 9.92
C GLU A 331 6.26 -8.04 10.71
N GLY A 332 6.23 -7.13 11.69
CA GLY A 332 7.33 -6.87 12.60
C GLY A 332 7.76 -8.10 13.40
N TYR A 333 6.89 -9.07 13.69
CA TYR A 333 7.31 -10.29 14.40
C TYR A 333 8.10 -11.22 13.49
N PHE A 334 7.66 -11.45 12.24
CA PHE A 334 8.40 -12.29 11.29
C PHE A 334 9.83 -11.77 11.08
N THR A 335 9.98 -10.47 10.85
CA THR A 335 11.29 -9.82 10.67
C THR A 335 12.15 -9.90 11.93
N ARG A 336 11.59 -9.67 13.12
CA ARG A 336 12.33 -9.80 14.39
C ARG A 336 12.78 -11.24 14.66
N ILE A 337 11.94 -12.24 14.42
CA ILE A 337 12.29 -13.66 14.59
C ILE A 337 13.50 -13.99 13.69
N VAL A 338 13.46 -13.62 12.40
CA VAL A 338 14.59 -13.80 11.47
C VAL A 338 15.84 -13.10 11.99
N SER A 339 15.73 -11.84 12.41
CA SER A 339 16.87 -11.08 12.95
C SER A 339 17.45 -11.71 14.21
N GLN A 340 16.63 -12.24 15.10
CA GLN A 340 17.08 -12.89 16.34
C GLN A 340 17.78 -14.22 16.06
N ILE A 341 17.25 -15.03 15.13
CA ILE A 341 17.91 -16.27 14.68
C ILE A 341 19.26 -15.94 14.03
N LYS A 342 19.29 -14.93 13.14
CA LYS A 342 20.53 -14.44 12.49
C LYS A 342 21.57 -14.01 13.52
N ALA A 343 21.14 -13.35 14.59
CA ALA A 343 22.00 -12.88 15.67
C ALA A 343 22.37 -13.96 16.70
N GLY A 344 21.91 -15.21 16.53
CA GLY A 344 22.23 -16.30 17.46
C GLY A 344 21.59 -16.12 18.84
N GLN A 345 20.45 -15.44 18.93
CA GLN A 345 19.78 -15.17 20.20
C GLN A 345 19.32 -16.46 20.90
N PRO A 346 19.25 -16.50 22.24
CA PRO A 346 18.77 -17.66 22.97
C PRO A 346 17.41 -18.15 22.47
N LEU A 347 17.23 -19.48 22.42
CA LEU A 347 16.01 -20.11 21.92
C LEU A 347 14.74 -19.57 22.61
N ASP A 348 14.82 -19.26 23.90
CA ASP A 348 13.69 -18.71 24.67
C ASP A 348 13.28 -17.31 24.18
N THR A 349 14.24 -16.47 23.78
CA THR A 349 13.97 -15.14 23.20
C THR A 349 13.24 -15.25 21.86
N VAL A 350 13.63 -16.21 21.02
CA VAL A 350 12.99 -16.47 19.73
C VAL A 350 11.57 -17.02 19.93
N LYS A 351 11.39 -17.92 20.91
CA LYS A 351 10.08 -18.45 21.28
C LYS A 351 9.13 -17.38 21.81
N GLU A 352 9.64 -16.42 22.60
CA GLU A 352 8.83 -15.31 23.11
C GLU A 352 8.27 -14.46 21.96
N GLN A 353 9.09 -14.12 20.95
CA GLN A 353 8.59 -13.41 19.77
C GLN A 353 7.57 -14.23 18.97
N SER A 354 7.77 -15.55 18.86
CA SER A 354 6.80 -16.44 18.21
C SER A 354 5.47 -16.51 18.94
N GLN A 355 5.47 -16.46 20.27
CA GLN A 355 4.23 -16.46 21.07
C GLN A 355 3.47 -15.14 20.93
N ALA A 356 4.19 -14.03 20.82
CA ALA A 356 3.59 -12.74 20.52
C ALA A 356 2.94 -12.72 19.12
N LEU A 357 3.62 -13.29 18.12
CA LEU A 357 3.05 -13.49 16.79
C LEU A 357 1.78 -14.35 16.83
N GLN A 358 1.81 -15.50 17.50
CA GLN A 358 0.65 -16.39 17.67
C GLN A 358 -0.55 -15.67 18.30
N THR A 359 -0.29 -14.88 19.34
CA THR A 359 -1.32 -14.10 20.04
C THR A 359 -1.98 -13.08 19.11
N ASP A 360 -1.17 -12.33 18.36
CA ASP A 360 -1.68 -11.30 17.45
C ASP A 360 -2.36 -11.92 16.22
N LEU A 361 -1.90 -13.07 15.72
CA LEU A 361 -2.61 -13.79 14.66
C LEU A 361 -3.96 -14.34 15.14
N ALA A 362 -4.08 -14.79 16.40
CA ALA A 362 -5.37 -15.19 16.97
C ALA A 362 -6.32 -13.99 17.10
N ALA A 363 -5.82 -12.85 17.57
CA ALA A 363 -6.59 -11.60 17.60
C ALA A 363 -6.99 -11.12 16.20
N ALA A 364 -6.16 -11.37 15.18
CA ALA A 364 -6.51 -11.11 13.79
C ALA A 364 -7.67 -12.00 13.32
N VAL A 365 -7.73 -13.28 13.70
CA VAL A 365 -8.88 -14.15 13.39
C VAL A 365 -10.18 -13.60 13.99
N GLU A 366 -10.16 -13.17 15.26
CA GLU A 366 -11.32 -12.54 15.90
C GLU A 366 -11.73 -11.25 15.18
N MET A 367 -10.76 -10.40 14.86
CA MET A 367 -10.97 -9.18 14.08
C MET A 367 -11.58 -9.49 12.73
N LEU A 368 -11.13 -10.54 12.04
CA LEU A 368 -11.62 -10.91 10.71
C LEU A 368 -13.03 -11.55 10.77
N GLY A 369 -13.31 -12.34 11.81
CA GLY A 369 -14.59 -13.05 12.03
C GLY A 369 -15.76 -12.19 12.50
N THR A 370 -15.51 -11.00 13.07
CA THR A 370 -16.56 -10.07 13.51
C THR A 370 -17.34 -9.39 12.37
N GLY A 371 -16.94 -9.61 11.11
CA GLY A 371 -17.64 -9.12 9.91
C GLY A 371 -18.82 -9.98 9.43
N GLY A 372 -19.07 -11.15 10.04
CA GLY A 372 -20.02 -12.15 9.51
C GLY A 372 -21.33 -12.37 10.28
N GLN A 373 -21.55 -11.74 11.45
CA GLN A 373 -22.67 -12.13 12.34
C GLN A 373 -23.80 -11.09 12.53
N THR A 374 -23.83 -10.02 11.77
CA THR A 374 -24.84 -8.94 11.94
C THR A 374 -26.02 -8.98 10.96
N ASN A 375 -26.01 -9.83 9.91
CA ASN A 375 -27.08 -9.85 8.91
C ASN A 375 -28.12 -10.97 9.06
N TRP A 376 -27.84 -12.03 9.84
CA TRP A 376 -28.82 -13.10 10.12
C TRP A 376 -29.58 -12.89 11.44
N SER A 377 -28.97 -12.17 12.39
CA SER A 377 -29.58 -11.89 13.70
C SER A 377 -30.75 -10.91 13.62
N LEU A 378 -30.76 -9.98 12.65
CA LEU A 378 -31.89 -9.08 12.40
C LEU A 378 -33.06 -9.76 11.65
N LEU A 379 -32.78 -10.80 10.85
CA LEU A 379 -33.83 -11.52 10.12
C LEU A 379 -34.72 -12.33 11.06
N ILE A 380 -34.15 -12.97 12.11
CA ILE A 380 -34.90 -13.79 13.06
C ILE A 380 -35.79 -12.94 13.98
N TYR A 381 -35.38 -11.71 14.34
CA TYR A 381 -36.26 -10.81 15.09
C TYR A 381 -37.48 -10.34 14.26
N SER A 382 -37.35 -10.21 12.94
CA SER A 382 -38.49 -9.86 12.08
C SER A 382 -39.49 -11.02 11.87
N LEU A 383 -39.04 -12.27 12.02
CA LEU A 383 -39.86 -13.47 11.84
C LEU A 383 -40.64 -13.90 13.09
N LEU A 384 -40.27 -13.43 14.29
CA LEU A 384 -41.08 -13.63 15.51
C LEU A 384 -42.31 -12.71 15.61
N ILE A 385 -42.40 -11.66 14.78
CA ILE A 385 -43.55 -10.74 14.77
C ILE A 385 -44.69 -11.23 13.84
N ILE A 386 -44.43 -12.18 12.93
CA ILE A 386 -45.41 -12.58 11.89
C ILE A 386 -46.14 -13.90 12.22
N VAL A 387 -45.70 -14.71 13.19
CA VAL A 387 -46.38 -15.98 13.53
C VAL A 387 -47.55 -15.82 14.52
N ALA A 388 -47.75 -14.66 15.14
CA ALA A 388 -48.79 -14.46 16.14
C ALA A 388 -50.03 -13.67 15.66
N ARG A 389 -50.55 -13.88 14.43
CA ARG A 389 -51.94 -13.48 14.14
C ARG A 389 -52.56 -14.11 12.88
N ARG A 390 -53.36 -15.18 13.03
CA ARG A 390 -54.70 -15.40 12.40
C ARG A 390 -55.21 -16.85 12.63
N PRO A 391 -56.51 -17.17 12.43
CA PRO A 391 -57.57 -16.93 13.43
C PRO A 391 -58.51 -18.14 13.63
N GLY A 392 -59.31 -18.11 14.70
CA GLY A 392 -60.67 -18.67 14.71
C GLY A 392 -60.83 -20.10 15.22
N SER A 393 -61.62 -20.25 16.29
CA SER A 393 -62.86 -21.04 16.30
C SER A 393 -63.35 -21.28 17.73
N LEU A 394 -64.51 -20.67 18.02
CA LEU A 394 -65.63 -21.20 18.81
C LEU A 394 -65.35 -21.89 20.16
N ALA A 395 -65.84 -21.29 21.25
CA ALA A 395 -67.07 -21.75 21.93
C ALA A 395 -67.16 -21.26 23.39
N ASP A 396 -68.31 -20.67 23.70
CA ASP A 396 -69.12 -20.90 24.91
C ASP A 396 -68.40 -20.91 26.29
N ARG A 397 -68.65 -19.87 27.12
CA ARG A 397 -69.53 -19.98 28.31
C ARG A 397 -69.43 -18.76 29.25
N ARG A 398 -70.60 -18.18 29.50
CA ARG A 398 -71.15 -17.77 30.82
C ARG A 398 -70.24 -17.04 31.82
N GLY A 399 -70.41 -15.72 31.88
CA GLY A 399 -71.10 -15.03 32.97
C GLY A 399 -70.50 -15.00 34.39
N TYR A 400 -70.20 -13.80 34.89
CA TYR A 400 -70.61 -13.23 36.19
C TYR A 400 -70.10 -11.76 36.23
N ARG A 401 -70.95 -10.72 36.34
CA ARG A 401 -71.41 -10.07 37.60
C ARG A 401 -70.21 -9.58 38.46
N ARG A 402 -70.10 -8.36 39.02
CA ARG A 402 -70.80 -7.05 39.10
C ARG A 402 -69.98 -6.26 40.17
N VAL A 403 -70.17 -4.93 40.23
CA VAL A 403 -70.04 -4.04 41.42
C VAL A 403 -68.67 -3.38 41.71
N SER A 404 -68.61 -2.09 41.30
CA SER A 404 -68.59 -0.87 42.16
C SER A 404 -67.35 -0.46 42.97
N GLY A 405 -67.17 0.87 42.98
CA GLY A 405 -66.31 1.67 43.88
C GLY A 405 -65.45 2.65 43.08
N GLU A 406 -65.96 3.77 42.54
CA GLU A 406 -66.18 5.06 43.24
C GLU A 406 -64.85 5.58 43.85
N LYS A 407 -64.24 6.68 43.40
CA LYS A 407 -64.72 8.07 43.50
C LYS A 407 -63.82 9.04 42.70
N GLN A 408 -64.46 10.01 42.02
CA GLN A 408 -64.20 11.47 42.00
C GLN A 408 -62.74 11.98 41.88
N SER A 409 -62.39 13.00 41.10
CA SER A 409 -63.17 14.08 40.49
C SER A 409 -62.27 14.85 39.51
N SER A 410 -62.86 15.26 38.38
CA SER A 410 -62.78 16.61 37.74
C SER A 410 -61.43 17.25 37.42
N ARG A 411 -61.23 17.94 36.31
CA ARG A 411 -61.99 18.26 35.09
C ARG A 411 -61.07 19.17 34.27
N GLN A 412 -61.14 19.01 32.94
CA GLN A 412 -61.22 20.09 31.92
C GLN A 412 -60.02 21.05 31.80
N THR A 413 -59.58 21.50 30.63
CA THR A 413 -60.10 21.54 29.24
C THR A 413 -58.91 22.03 28.40
N ALA A 414 -58.60 21.44 27.24
CA ALA A 414 -59.10 21.84 25.90
C ALA A 414 -58.80 23.32 25.55
N ALA A 415 -58.41 23.75 24.36
CA ALA A 415 -58.03 23.17 23.07
C ALA A 415 -57.73 24.38 22.13
N HIS A 416 -57.39 24.09 20.88
CA HIS A 416 -57.55 24.93 19.67
C HIS A 416 -56.39 25.82 19.17
N SER A 417 -55.86 25.39 18.01
CA SER A 417 -55.36 26.13 16.82
C SER A 417 -56.28 27.31 16.37
N PRO A 418 -56.02 28.14 15.32
CA PRO A 418 -55.15 27.93 14.14
C PRO A 418 -54.46 29.17 13.49
N VAL A 419 -53.64 28.87 12.45
CA VAL A 419 -53.30 29.59 11.19
C VAL A 419 -53.49 31.11 11.07
N GLY A 420 -52.47 31.82 10.55
CA GLY A 420 -52.60 33.15 9.96
C GLY A 420 -51.36 33.65 9.20
N VAL A 421 -51.56 34.06 7.95
CA VAL A 421 -50.61 34.58 6.93
C VAL A 421 -50.50 36.11 6.98
N CYS A 422 -49.34 36.72 6.63
CA CYS A 422 -49.13 38.02 5.91
C CYS A 422 -47.65 38.46 6.04
N ARG A 423 -46.82 38.57 5.00
CA ARG A 423 -46.64 39.61 3.94
C ARG A 423 -45.98 40.95 4.38
N ALA A 424 -44.82 41.22 3.75
CA ALA A 424 -44.35 42.49 3.15
C ALA A 424 -43.48 43.51 3.94
N THR A 425 -42.43 43.95 3.20
CA THR A 425 -41.92 45.34 2.96
C THR A 425 -40.78 45.98 3.78
N GLY A 426 -39.88 46.65 3.01
CA GLY A 426 -38.93 47.71 3.39
C GLY A 426 -37.46 47.24 3.37
N GLN A 427 -36.60 47.44 2.37
CA GLN A 427 -36.19 48.56 1.50
C GLN A 427 -35.40 49.70 2.17
N ARG A 428 -34.18 49.91 1.63
CA ARG A 428 -33.33 51.14 1.60
C ARG A 428 -32.50 51.46 2.86
N ASP A 429 -31.29 52.00 2.82
CA ASP A 429 -30.41 52.46 1.73
C ASP A 429 -28.98 52.74 2.27
N HIS A 430 -28.03 52.79 1.33
CA HIS A 430 -26.91 53.74 1.21
C HIS A 430 -25.61 53.70 2.06
N ARG A 431 -24.54 53.40 1.29
CA ARG A 431 -23.32 54.21 0.98
C ARG A 431 -22.18 54.32 1.99
N ARG A 432 -20.98 53.93 1.53
CA ARG A 432 -19.78 54.75 1.15
C ARG A 432 -18.57 53.79 1.14
N ASP A 433 -17.95 53.42 0.01
CA ASP A 433 -16.96 54.15 -0.83
C ASP A 433 -15.98 55.00 0.03
N PHE A 434 -14.64 54.93 -0.01
CA PHE A 434 -13.60 54.52 -0.98
C PHE A 434 -12.20 54.73 -0.22
N PRO A 435 -10.97 54.85 -0.80
CA PRO A 435 -9.95 53.80 -1.04
C PRO A 435 -8.47 54.15 -0.64
N VAL A 436 -7.51 53.38 -1.21
CA VAL A 436 -6.05 53.63 -1.53
C VAL A 436 -5.07 53.68 -0.33
N ALA A 437 -3.77 53.34 -0.38
CA ALA A 437 -2.76 53.02 -1.41
C ALA A 437 -1.59 52.25 -0.72
N VAL A 438 -0.89 51.36 -1.43
CA VAL A 438 0.51 51.54 -1.90
C VAL A 438 1.49 52.04 -0.84
N LEU A 439 2.36 51.13 -0.39
CA LEU A 439 3.82 51.29 -0.32
C LEU A 439 4.48 49.90 -0.31
#